data_AF-A0A2V8JM66-F1
#
_entry.id   AF-A0A2V8JM66-F1
#
_cell.length_a   1.000
_cell.length_b   1.000
_cell.length_c   1.000
_cell.angle_alpha   90.00
_cell.angle_beta   90.00
_cell.angle_gamma   90.00
#
_symmetry.space_group_name_H-M   'P 1'
#
loop_
_entity.id
_entity.type
_entity.pdbx_description
1 polymer ?
#
loop_
_entity_poly.entity_id
_entity_poly.type
_entity_poly.pdbx_seq_one_letter_code
_entity_poly.pdbx_strand_id
1 'polypeptide(L)'
;MSEEFTEALLELHYHRAIVDAFADVFGARFLRMLKPSTQQEAWVGFDQGWVHASVTTADLYASLSHAISSGGTQNSTFHFGYFLQFKVVHRLPRRSRFTPARFYAPYLRSELSVWRNPTTGLSQHETLCRLASIQHAEVYYACPLLFNLDAIYEYPDLDSLQIVDVASATSDIDDSDRHFIAFQSETAPLPEWCSEPSPAKAYRSSEWIRDERYRPRHRSGKELIEVIEQSKQVLSEVDRQRTLSRELPRSLTILSFSLEKR
;
A
#
# COMPACT_ATOMS: atom_id res chain seq x y z
N MET A 1 8.62 -23.57 13.79
CA MET A 1 8.24 -22.24 13.26
C MET A 1 8.53 -22.30 11.78
N SER A 2 7.56 -22.01 10.89
CA SER A 2 7.86 -22.01 9.45
C SER A 2 8.80 -20.86 9.14
N GLU A 3 9.86 -21.14 8.38
CA GLU A 3 10.81 -20.16 7.86
C GLU A 3 10.17 -19.44 6.67
N GLU A 4 9.15 -18.63 6.94
CA GLU A 4 8.37 -17.95 5.90
C GLU A 4 8.35 -16.44 6.13
N PHE A 5 8.39 -15.68 5.04
CA PHE A 5 8.17 -14.25 5.08
C PHE A 5 6.78 -13.93 5.61
N THR A 6 6.68 -12.87 6.40
CA THR A 6 5.40 -12.23 6.72
C THR A 6 5.29 -10.92 5.94
N GLU A 7 4.05 -10.50 5.63
CA GLU A 7 3.79 -9.20 4.98
C GLU A 7 4.41 -8.05 5.78
N ALA A 8 4.38 -8.14 7.12
CA ALA A 8 4.96 -7.16 8.04
C ALA A 8 6.49 -7.09 7.96
N LEU A 9 7.17 -8.24 7.91
CA LEU A 9 8.62 -8.30 7.80
C LEU A 9 9.10 -7.69 6.48
N LEU A 10 8.40 -8.01 5.39
CA LEU A 10 8.66 -7.45 4.07
C LEU A 10 8.45 -5.93 4.07
N GLU A 11 7.34 -5.47 4.63
CA GLU A 11 7.10 -4.03 4.76
C GLU A 11 8.25 -3.36 5.52
N LEU A 12 8.60 -3.84 6.71
CA LEU A 12 9.68 -3.29 7.54
C LEU A 12 10.99 -3.16 6.76
N HIS A 13 11.34 -4.19 5.98
CA HIS A 13 12.54 -4.20 5.17
C HIS A 13 12.51 -3.10 4.10
N TYR A 14 11.45 -3.01 3.28
CA TYR A 14 11.41 -2.05 2.16
C TYR A 14 11.09 -0.61 2.55
N HIS A 15 10.43 -0.42 3.68
CA HIS A 15 9.80 0.85 4.02
C HIS A 15 10.78 2.02 4.13
N ARG A 16 11.92 1.81 4.79
CA ARG A 16 12.96 2.84 4.90
C ARG A 16 13.53 3.21 3.53
N ALA A 17 13.79 2.22 2.69
CA ALA A 17 14.31 2.43 1.34
C ALA A 17 13.33 3.24 0.47
N ILE A 18 12.01 3.00 0.59
CA ILE A 18 10.98 3.79 -0.10
C ILE A 18 11.04 5.26 0.35
N VAL A 19 11.08 5.50 1.67
CA VAL A 19 11.13 6.87 2.23
C VAL A 19 12.39 7.61 1.79
N ASP A 20 13.55 6.95 1.85
CA ASP A 20 14.82 7.54 1.43
C ASP A 20 14.81 7.84 -0.09
N ALA A 21 14.28 6.93 -0.90
CA ALA A 21 14.13 7.17 -2.34
C ALA A 21 13.20 8.36 -2.65
N PHE A 22 12.10 8.54 -1.93
CA PHE A 22 11.28 9.75 -2.02
C PHE A 22 12.08 10.99 -1.60
N ALA A 23 12.79 10.95 -0.48
CA ALA A 23 13.62 12.08 -0.02
C ALA A 23 14.64 12.50 -1.10
N ASP A 24 15.31 11.52 -1.70
CA ASP A 24 16.33 11.72 -2.74
C ASP A 24 15.74 12.30 -4.02
N VAL A 25 14.63 11.75 -4.53
CA VAL A 25 13.99 12.21 -5.78
C VAL A 25 13.54 13.67 -5.68
N PHE A 26 13.04 14.09 -4.51
CA PHE A 26 12.54 15.44 -4.32
C PHE A 26 13.58 16.41 -3.72
N GLY A 27 14.79 15.93 -3.43
CA GLY A 27 15.79 16.71 -2.70
C GLY A 27 15.26 17.25 -1.37
N ALA A 28 14.38 16.48 -0.72
CA ALA A 28 13.54 16.93 0.38
C ALA A 28 13.84 16.14 1.65
N ARG A 29 13.74 16.80 2.79
CA ARG A 29 13.93 16.15 4.09
C ARG A 29 12.65 15.46 4.51
N PHE A 30 12.71 14.16 4.76
CA PHE A 30 11.65 13.43 5.44
C PHE A 30 11.41 14.01 6.83
N LEU A 31 10.18 14.44 7.10
CA LEU A 31 9.79 15.01 8.38
C LEU A 31 9.21 13.95 9.31
N ARG A 32 8.22 13.21 8.80
CA ARG A 32 7.45 12.25 9.57
C ARG A 32 6.63 11.37 8.66
N MET A 33 6.24 10.23 9.24
CA MET A 33 5.24 9.35 8.69
C MET A 33 4.09 9.18 9.66
N LEU A 34 2.90 9.01 9.11
CA LEU A 34 1.71 8.65 9.86
C LEU A 34 1.12 7.38 9.25
N LYS A 35 0.95 6.39 10.12
CA LYS A 35 0.31 5.09 9.84
C LYS A 35 -0.47 4.68 11.10
N PRO A 36 -1.71 4.16 10.99
CA PRO A 36 -2.50 3.76 12.16
C PRO A 36 -1.81 2.65 12.99
N SER A 37 -2.16 2.59 14.29
CA SER A 37 -1.57 1.66 15.27
C SER A 37 -2.10 0.23 15.15
N THR A 38 -1.24 -0.70 15.55
CA THR A 38 -1.28 -2.13 15.23
C THR A 38 -2.22 -2.96 16.10
N GLN A 39 -2.68 -2.37 17.22
CA GLN A 39 -3.65 -3.01 18.13
C GLN A 39 -5.11 -2.89 17.65
N GLN A 40 -5.36 -2.17 16.55
CA GLN A 40 -6.69 -2.02 15.94
C GLN A 40 -6.78 -2.67 14.54
N GLU A 41 -5.75 -3.41 14.15
CA GLU A 41 -5.64 -4.11 12.86
C GLU A 41 -6.28 -5.50 12.92
N ALA A 42 -7.61 -5.57 12.90
CA ALA A 42 -8.30 -6.85 12.69
C ALA A 42 -8.34 -7.28 11.20
N TRP A 43 -7.56 -6.65 10.32
CA TRP A 43 -7.84 -6.61 8.87
C TRP A 43 -6.63 -6.64 7.93
N VAL A 44 -5.42 -6.42 8.44
CA VAL A 44 -4.19 -6.44 7.64
C VAL A 44 -3.11 -7.07 8.50
N GLY A 45 -2.47 -8.12 7.99
CA GLY A 45 -1.49 -8.90 8.74
C GLY A 45 -0.31 -8.04 9.14
N PHE A 46 -0.31 -7.57 10.38
CA PHE A 46 0.81 -6.89 10.99
C PHE A 46 1.19 -7.62 12.27
N ASP A 47 2.48 -7.89 12.41
CA ASP A 47 3.10 -8.20 13.68
C ASP A 47 4.42 -7.40 13.69
N GLN A 48 4.51 -6.46 14.66
CA GLN A 48 5.68 -5.65 15.08
C GLN A 48 5.97 -4.28 14.40
N GLY A 49 5.94 -3.23 15.25
CA GLY A 49 6.02 -1.77 14.98
C GLY A 49 7.24 -1.29 14.19
N TRP A 50 7.32 -0.03 13.73
CA TRP A 50 7.62 1.18 14.52
C TRP A 50 7.00 2.44 13.87
N VAL A 51 6.35 3.31 14.65
CA VAL A 51 6.08 4.70 14.23
C VAL A 51 6.72 5.62 15.28
N HIS A 52 7.78 6.33 14.89
CA HIS A 52 8.25 7.48 15.68
C HIS A 52 7.34 8.68 15.36
N ALA A 53 6.15 8.71 15.96
CA ALA A 53 5.30 9.89 15.96
C ALA A 53 4.74 10.11 17.36
N SER A 54 5.26 11.11 18.07
CA SER A 54 4.72 11.62 19.33
C SER A 54 3.45 12.46 19.12
N VAL A 55 2.68 12.19 18.06
CA VAL A 55 1.64 13.07 17.53
C VAL A 55 0.37 12.26 17.35
N THR A 56 -0.70 12.63 18.06
CA THR A 56 -1.99 11.94 17.96
C THR A 56 -2.66 12.25 16.62
N THR A 57 -3.64 11.44 16.20
CA THR A 57 -4.45 11.78 15.01
C THR A 57 -5.12 13.15 15.14
N ALA A 58 -5.51 13.56 16.36
CA ALA A 58 -6.05 14.90 16.60
C ALA A 58 -5.00 15.99 16.33
N ASP A 59 -3.75 15.77 16.72
CA ASP A 59 -2.63 16.69 16.44
C ASP A 59 -2.25 16.70 14.95
N LEU A 60 -2.45 15.58 14.25
CA LEU A 60 -2.33 15.51 12.79
C LEU A 60 -3.37 16.40 12.12
N TYR A 61 -4.64 16.22 12.45
CA TYR A 61 -5.71 17.06 11.92
C TYR A 61 -5.51 18.52 12.30
N ALA A 62 -5.09 18.81 13.53
CA ALA A 62 -4.76 20.16 13.96
C ALA A 62 -3.58 20.74 13.18
N SER A 63 -2.52 19.97 12.95
CA SER A 63 -1.34 20.40 12.17
C SER A 63 -1.68 20.62 10.69
N LEU A 64 -2.47 19.74 10.08
CA LEU A 64 -2.93 19.90 8.70
C LEU A 64 -3.91 21.08 8.58
N SER A 65 -4.84 21.23 9.53
CA SER A 65 -5.80 22.35 9.56
C SER A 65 -5.11 23.68 9.82
N HIS A 66 -4.09 23.72 10.68
CA HIS A 66 -3.28 24.90 10.96
C HIS A 66 -2.41 25.29 9.75
N ALA A 67 -1.87 24.33 9.01
CA ALA A 67 -1.15 24.59 7.76
C ALA A 67 -2.06 25.19 6.67
N ILE A 68 -3.37 24.89 6.73
CA ILE A 68 -4.39 25.47 5.83
C ILE A 68 -4.81 26.87 6.30
N SER A 69 -5.02 27.08 7.60
CA SER A 69 -5.53 28.35 8.15
C SER A 69 -4.48 29.46 8.26
N SER A 70 -3.21 29.11 8.41
CA SER A 70 -2.12 30.08 8.57
C SER A 70 -1.74 30.82 7.28
N GLY A 71 -2.30 30.44 6.11
CA GLY A 71 -2.08 31.14 4.84
C GLY A 71 -0.60 31.36 4.50
N GLY A 72 0.29 30.52 5.07
CA GLY A 72 1.72 30.71 5.02
C GLY A 72 2.22 30.61 3.59
N THR A 73 2.54 31.75 3.01
CA THR A 73 3.15 31.93 1.68
C THR A 73 4.55 31.32 1.55
N GLN A 74 4.95 30.44 2.49
CA GLN A 74 6.17 29.63 2.50
C GLN A 74 5.90 28.19 2.97
N ASN A 75 4.88 27.49 2.43
CA ASN A 75 4.79 26.05 2.67
C ASN A 75 5.90 25.33 1.88
N SER A 76 7.10 25.27 2.48
CA SER A 76 8.21 24.41 2.06
C SER A 76 7.87 22.91 2.20
N THR A 77 6.69 22.58 2.74
CA THR A 77 6.28 21.22 3.07
C THR A 77 5.20 20.67 2.13
N PHE A 78 5.33 19.40 1.77
CA PHE A 78 4.35 18.67 0.97
C PHE A 78 4.14 17.26 1.51
N HIS A 79 3.05 16.63 1.08
CA HIS A 79 2.64 15.31 1.57
C HIS A 79 2.39 14.33 0.43
N PHE A 80 2.64 13.05 0.69
CA PHE A 80 2.07 11.94 -0.07
C PHE A 80 1.09 11.20 0.82
N GLY A 81 -0.02 10.76 0.24
CA GLY A 81 -1.00 9.91 0.91
C GLY A 81 -1.39 8.77 -0.02
N TYR A 82 -1.00 7.55 0.32
CA TYR A 82 -1.28 6.36 -0.49
C TYR A 82 -1.54 5.15 0.40
N PHE A 83 -2.29 4.19 -0.12
CA PHE A 83 -2.52 2.89 0.50
C PHE A 83 -1.57 1.88 -0.12
N LEU A 84 -0.75 1.24 0.71
CA LEU A 84 0.23 0.27 0.26
C LEU A 84 0.10 -1.01 1.07
N GLN A 85 -0.32 -2.09 0.44
CA GLN A 85 -0.50 -3.39 1.07
C GLN A 85 0.61 -4.34 0.64
N PHE A 86 1.50 -4.71 1.54
CA PHE A 86 2.51 -5.73 1.25
C PHE A 86 1.89 -7.11 1.08
N LYS A 87 2.46 -7.90 0.17
CA LYS A 87 2.09 -9.30 -0.09
C LYS A 87 3.31 -10.18 -0.27
N VAL A 88 3.22 -11.40 0.27
CA VAL A 88 4.23 -12.44 0.05
C VAL A 88 4.04 -13.03 -1.35
N VAL A 89 5.12 -13.11 -2.11
CA VAL A 89 5.15 -13.76 -3.42
C VAL A 89 5.79 -15.14 -3.27
N HIS A 90 5.12 -16.17 -3.77
CA HIS A 90 5.61 -17.55 -3.74
C HIS A 90 6.02 -18.01 -5.13
N ARG A 91 7.08 -18.81 -5.21
CA ARG A 91 7.45 -19.56 -6.43
C ARG A 91 6.61 -20.84 -6.53
N LEU A 92 5.89 -20.98 -7.63
CA LEU A 92 5.05 -22.13 -7.95
C LEU A 92 5.82 -23.03 -8.93
N PRO A 93 6.38 -24.17 -8.51
CA PRO A 93 7.22 -25.01 -9.35
C PRO A 93 6.45 -25.79 -10.42
N ARG A 94 5.12 -25.87 -10.29
CA ARG A 94 4.24 -26.63 -11.18
C ARG A 94 3.04 -25.79 -11.58
N ARG A 95 2.53 -26.03 -12.79
CA ARG A 95 1.26 -25.44 -13.25
C ARG A 95 0.11 -26.00 -12.40
N SER A 96 -0.84 -25.14 -12.10
CA SER A 96 -2.14 -25.50 -11.51
C SER A 96 -3.25 -25.29 -12.53
N ARG A 97 -4.46 -25.77 -12.24
CA ARG A 97 -5.65 -25.47 -13.05
C ARG A 97 -5.98 -23.98 -13.13
N PHE A 98 -5.45 -23.19 -12.19
CA PHE A 98 -5.66 -21.74 -12.10
C PHE A 98 -4.49 -20.93 -12.67
N THR A 99 -3.48 -21.58 -13.23
CA THR A 99 -2.37 -20.87 -13.86
C THR A 99 -2.88 -20.11 -15.09
N PRO A 100 -2.57 -18.81 -15.26
CA PRO A 100 -2.93 -18.07 -16.47
C PRO A 100 -2.51 -18.79 -17.75
N ALA A 101 -3.29 -18.63 -18.83
CA ALA A 101 -3.11 -19.41 -20.05
C ALA A 101 -1.68 -19.28 -20.62
N ARG A 102 -1.12 -18.07 -20.59
CA ARG A 102 0.20 -17.73 -21.13
C ARG A 102 1.35 -18.00 -20.16
N PHE A 103 1.05 -18.48 -18.95
CA PHE A 103 2.06 -18.66 -17.92
C PHE A 103 2.63 -20.08 -17.95
N TYR A 104 3.93 -20.20 -17.78
CA TYR A 104 4.64 -21.48 -17.68
C TYR A 104 5.26 -21.65 -16.30
N ALA A 105 5.39 -22.90 -15.83
CA ALA A 105 6.08 -23.16 -14.58
C ALA A 105 7.61 -23.15 -14.77
N PRO A 106 8.39 -22.65 -13.77
CA PRO A 106 7.90 -22.01 -12.56
C PRO A 106 7.31 -20.62 -12.85
N TYR A 107 6.26 -20.26 -12.11
CA TYR A 107 5.68 -18.92 -12.10
C TYR A 107 5.55 -18.43 -10.66
N LEU A 108 5.21 -17.17 -10.46
CA LEU A 108 5.06 -16.58 -9.13
C LEU A 108 3.61 -16.26 -8.84
N ARG A 109 3.23 -16.33 -7.56
CA ARG A 109 1.87 -16.03 -7.10
C ARG A 109 1.89 -15.29 -5.79
N SER A 110 1.08 -14.24 -5.70
CA SER A 110 0.76 -13.52 -4.49
C SER A 110 -0.72 -13.70 -4.17
N GLU A 111 -1.02 -14.41 -3.08
CA GLU A 111 -2.40 -14.65 -2.63
C GLU A 111 -3.05 -13.35 -2.10
N LEU A 112 -4.33 -13.17 -2.42
CA LEU A 112 -5.11 -12.05 -1.94
C LEU A 112 -6.15 -12.53 -0.94
N SER A 113 -6.35 -11.75 0.13
CA SER A 113 -7.34 -12.09 1.14
C SER A 113 -8.73 -11.68 0.64
N VAL A 114 -9.45 -12.66 0.10
CA VAL A 114 -10.84 -12.57 -0.38
C VAL A 114 -11.88 -13.01 0.66
N TRP A 115 -11.44 -13.57 1.79
CA TRP A 115 -12.34 -13.98 2.85
C TRP A 115 -12.95 -12.75 3.54
N ARG A 116 -14.28 -12.73 3.62
CA ARG A 116 -14.99 -11.68 4.34
C ARG A 116 -14.69 -11.78 5.83
N ASN A 117 -14.27 -10.69 6.47
CA ASN A 117 -14.17 -10.69 7.92
C ASN A 117 -15.57 -10.54 8.55
N PRO A 118 -15.89 -11.32 9.59
CA PRO A 118 -17.25 -11.40 10.15
C PRO A 118 -17.80 -10.09 10.72
N THR A 119 -16.93 -9.14 11.06
CA THR A 119 -17.31 -7.87 11.67
C THR A 119 -17.78 -6.84 10.64
N THR A 120 -17.02 -6.64 9.55
CA THR A 120 -17.37 -5.62 8.55
C THR A 120 -18.04 -6.23 7.31
N GLY A 121 -17.92 -7.55 7.13
CA GLY A 121 -18.50 -8.26 6.00
C GLY A 121 -17.78 -8.02 4.66
N LEU A 122 -16.59 -7.40 4.62
CA LEU A 122 -15.78 -7.29 3.41
C LEU A 122 -14.53 -8.14 3.45
N SER A 123 -13.86 -8.33 2.33
CA SER A 123 -12.48 -8.84 2.33
C SER A 123 -11.46 -7.71 2.29
N GLN A 124 -10.18 -8.02 2.51
CA GLN A 124 -9.10 -7.04 2.37
C GLN A 124 -9.04 -6.53 0.92
N HIS A 125 -9.16 -7.44 -0.05
CA HIS A 125 -9.12 -7.07 -1.46
C HIS A 125 -10.31 -6.18 -1.85
N GLU A 126 -11.53 -6.56 -1.44
CA GLU A 126 -12.73 -5.75 -1.68
C GLU A 126 -12.60 -4.35 -1.05
N THR A 127 -12.03 -4.26 0.15
CA THR A 127 -11.75 -2.98 0.82
C THR A 127 -10.80 -2.11 -0.01
N LEU A 128 -9.71 -2.68 -0.53
CA LEU A 128 -8.74 -1.95 -1.35
C LEU A 128 -9.35 -1.51 -2.69
N CYS A 129 -10.17 -2.34 -3.34
CA CYS A 129 -10.89 -1.96 -4.56
C CYS A 129 -11.85 -0.78 -4.33
N ARG A 130 -12.57 -0.77 -3.21
CA ARG A 130 -13.44 0.37 -2.84
C ARG A 130 -12.64 1.64 -2.53
N LEU A 131 -11.48 1.51 -1.89
CA LEU A 131 -10.59 2.65 -1.69
C LEU A 131 -10.05 3.16 -3.02
N ALA A 132 -9.74 2.27 -3.97
CA ALA A 132 -9.23 2.64 -5.29
C ALA A 132 -10.27 3.37 -6.16
N SER A 133 -11.58 3.22 -5.87
CA SER A 133 -12.63 3.98 -6.57
C SER A 133 -12.78 5.42 -6.08
N ILE A 134 -12.11 5.79 -4.97
CA ILE A 134 -12.12 7.16 -4.48
C ILE A 134 -11.27 8.02 -5.42
N GLN A 135 -11.82 9.16 -5.83
CA GLN A 135 -11.12 10.08 -6.72
C GLN A 135 -9.78 10.51 -6.09
N HIS A 136 -8.70 10.32 -6.84
CA HIS A 136 -7.33 10.62 -6.38
C HIS A 136 -6.81 9.74 -5.25
N ALA A 137 -7.49 8.66 -4.84
CA ALA A 137 -6.86 7.66 -3.99
C ALA A 137 -5.86 6.84 -4.79
N GLU A 138 -4.73 6.54 -4.17
CA GLU A 138 -3.64 5.78 -4.77
C GLU A 138 -3.47 4.52 -3.94
N VAL A 139 -3.85 3.38 -4.52
CA VAL A 139 -3.99 2.11 -3.80
C VAL A 139 -3.22 1.03 -4.53
N TYR A 140 -2.28 0.42 -3.83
CA TYR A 140 -1.35 -0.54 -4.42
C TYR A 140 -1.16 -1.78 -3.56
N TYR A 141 -0.88 -2.90 -4.22
CA TYR A 141 -0.16 -4.00 -3.61
C TYR A 141 1.34 -3.82 -3.82
N ALA A 142 2.12 -4.06 -2.77
CA ALA A 142 3.57 -4.14 -2.83
C ALA A 142 3.98 -5.62 -2.77
N CYS A 143 4.54 -6.13 -3.86
CA CYS A 143 4.89 -7.54 -4.05
C CYS A 143 6.41 -7.67 -4.20
N PRO A 144 7.17 -7.85 -3.11
CA PRO A 144 8.59 -8.16 -3.19
C PRO A 144 8.81 -9.50 -3.89
N LEU A 145 9.70 -9.51 -4.87
CA LEU A 145 10.16 -10.72 -5.54
C LEU A 145 11.36 -11.30 -4.77
N LEU A 146 11.14 -11.52 -3.46
CA LEU A 146 12.14 -11.97 -2.51
C LEU A 146 11.81 -13.40 -2.05
N PHE A 147 12.75 -14.33 -2.20
CA PHE A 147 12.52 -15.76 -1.96
C PHE A 147 13.52 -16.41 -1.01
N ASN A 148 14.55 -15.67 -0.60
CA ASN A 148 15.54 -16.10 0.39
C ASN A 148 15.38 -15.26 1.66
N LEU A 149 15.06 -15.88 2.79
CA LEU A 149 14.82 -15.18 4.05
C LEU A 149 16.06 -14.39 4.52
N ASP A 150 17.26 -14.90 4.27
CA ASP A 150 18.51 -14.22 4.64
C ASP A 150 18.69 -12.86 3.96
N ALA A 151 18.06 -12.67 2.80
CA ALA A 151 18.10 -11.40 2.07
C ALA A 151 17.42 -10.26 2.84
N ILE A 152 16.64 -10.55 3.88
CA ILE A 152 16.05 -9.52 4.76
C ILE A 152 17.11 -8.72 5.53
N TYR A 153 18.32 -9.28 5.70
CA TYR A 153 19.46 -8.63 6.35
C TYR A 153 20.29 -7.78 5.38
N GLU A 154 20.02 -7.86 4.08
CA GLU A 154 20.68 -7.05 3.06
C GLU A 154 20.00 -5.67 2.91
N TYR A 155 20.61 -4.76 2.15
CA TYR A 155 19.95 -3.49 1.83
C TYR A 155 18.81 -3.76 0.81
N PRO A 156 17.60 -3.21 1.02
CA PRO A 156 16.47 -3.48 0.13
C PRO A 156 16.70 -3.00 -1.30
N ASP A 157 16.50 -3.89 -2.28
CA ASP A 157 16.51 -3.54 -3.69
C ASP A 157 15.10 -3.14 -4.17
N LEU A 158 14.88 -1.85 -4.39
CA LEU A 158 13.58 -1.33 -4.87
C LEU A 158 13.19 -1.84 -6.26
N ASP A 159 14.11 -2.35 -7.08
CA ASP A 159 13.77 -2.96 -8.38
C ASP A 159 13.12 -4.35 -8.21
N SER A 160 13.41 -5.01 -7.08
CA SER A 160 12.79 -6.29 -6.71
C SER A 160 11.38 -6.13 -6.11
N LEU A 161 10.94 -4.90 -5.82
CA LEU A 161 9.61 -4.60 -5.31
C LEU A 161 8.66 -4.20 -6.44
N GLN A 162 7.67 -5.05 -6.73
CA GLN A 162 6.61 -4.73 -7.70
C GLN A 162 5.47 -3.99 -7.02
N ILE A 163 5.10 -2.84 -7.57
CA ILE A 163 3.95 -2.03 -7.14
C ILE A 163 2.81 -2.27 -8.12
N VAL A 164 1.78 -2.98 -7.70
CA VAL A 164 0.61 -3.34 -8.52
C VAL A 164 -0.56 -2.43 -8.18
N ASP A 165 -1.07 -1.71 -9.17
CA ASP A 165 -2.16 -0.74 -9.06
C ASP A 165 -3.51 -1.44 -8.92
N VAL A 166 -4.15 -1.28 -7.76
CA VAL A 166 -5.44 -1.92 -7.44
C VAL A 166 -6.55 -1.38 -8.33
N ALA A 167 -6.46 -0.14 -8.84
CA ALA A 167 -7.46 0.38 -9.77
C ALA A 167 -7.50 -0.37 -11.11
N SER A 168 -6.48 -1.20 -11.40
CA SER A 168 -6.49 -2.10 -12.55
C SER A 168 -7.16 -3.45 -12.29
N ALA A 169 -7.53 -3.76 -11.04
CA ALA A 169 -8.27 -4.97 -10.69
C ALA A 169 -9.74 -4.83 -11.09
N THR A 170 -10.39 -5.96 -11.35
CA THR A 170 -11.85 -6.00 -11.52
C THR A 170 -12.54 -6.11 -10.16
N SER A 171 -13.63 -5.36 -9.97
CA SER A 171 -14.32 -5.21 -8.69
C SER A 171 -15.21 -6.40 -8.29
N ASP A 172 -15.55 -7.26 -9.24
CA ASP A 172 -16.67 -8.20 -9.14
C ASP A 172 -16.18 -9.61 -8.78
N ILE A 173 -15.38 -9.71 -7.72
CA ILE A 173 -14.81 -11.00 -7.30
C ILE A 173 -15.76 -11.68 -6.31
N ASP A 174 -16.26 -12.86 -6.69
CA ASP A 174 -17.02 -13.74 -5.81
C ASP A 174 -16.11 -14.29 -4.69
N ASP A 175 -16.62 -14.32 -3.45
CA ASP A 175 -15.89 -14.83 -2.28
C ASP A 175 -15.45 -16.29 -2.43
N SER A 176 -16.09 -17.04 -3.33
CA SER A 176 -15.78 -18.45 -3.60
C SER A 176 -14.63 -18.66 -4.59
N ASP A 177 -14.19 -17.60 -5.29
CA ASP A 177 -13.13 -17.68 -6.29
C ASP A 177 -11.74 -17.43 -5.70
N ARG A 178 -10.77 -18.24 -6.15
CA ARG A 178 -9.36 -18.03 -5.79
C ARG A 178 -8.83 -16.82 -6.56
N HIS A 179 -8.75 -15.67 -5.89
CA HIS A 179 -8.13 -14.47 -6.45
C HIS A 179 -6.68 -14.29 -5.97
N PHE A 180 -5.79 -14.00 -6.92
CA PHE A 180 -4.38 -13.76 -6.68
C PHE A 180 -3.76 -12.95 -7.82
N ILE A 181 -2.58 -12.41 -7.57
CA ILE A 181 -1.72 -11.79 -8.59
C ILE A 181 -0.70 -12.84 -9.04
N ALA A 182 -0.63 -13.12 -10.33
CA ALA A 182 0.39 -13.99 -10.89
C ALA A 182 1.47 -13.16 -11.58
N PHE A 183 2.73 -13.59 -11.46
CA PHE A 183 3.85 -13.04 -12.24
C PHE A 183 4.56 -14.16 -13.00
N GLN A 184 4.98 -13.93 -14.25
CA GLN A 184 5.64 -15.00 -15.01
C GLN A 184 7.04 -15.29 -14.45
N SER A 185 7.81 -14.25 -14.13
CA SER A 185 9.18 -14.41 -13.64
C SER A 185 9.65 -13.19 -12.86
N GLU A 186 10.77 -13.31 -12.16
CA GLU A 186 11.38 -12.20 -11.42
C GLU A 186 11.85 -11.07 -12.33
N THR A 187 12.34 -11.42 -13.51
CA THR A 187 12.93 -10.47 -14.46
C THR A 187 11.91 -9.86 -15.41
N ALA A 188 10.81 -10.57 -15.68
CA ALA A 188 9.69 -10.13 -16.50
C ALA A 188 8.37 -10.45 -15.76
N PRO A 189 8.04 -9.66 -14.71
CA PRO A 189 6.94 -9.97 -13.81
C PRO A 189 5.58 -9.92 -14.51
N LEU A 190 5.34 -8.97 -15.43
CA LEU A 190 4.09 -8.78 -16.20
C LEU A 190 2.86 -9.35 -15.48
N PRO A 191 2.41 -8.69 -14.40
CA PRO A 191 1.41 -9.28 -13.53
C PRO A 191 0.05 -9.42 -14.21
N GLU A 192 -0.66 -10.48 -13.85
CA GLU A 192 -2.06 -10.71 -14.23
C GLU A 192 -2.91 -10.97 -12.99
N TRP A 193 -4.12 -10.40 -12.97
CA TRP A 193 -5.17 -10.75 -12.01
C TRP A 193 -5.77 -12.10 -12.40
N CYS A 194 -5.91 -13.05 -11.48
CA CYS A 194 -6.26 -14.43 -11.86
C CYS A 194 -7.72 -14.85 -11.73
N SER A 195 -8.57 -14.16 -10.96
CA SER A 195 -10.02 -14.50 -10.92
C SER A 195 -10.68 -14.19 -12.26
N GLU A 196 -10.35 -13.04 -12.84
CA GLU A 196 -10.70 -12.63 -14.19
C GLU A 196 -9.38 -12.29 -14.92
N PRO A 197 -8.78 -13.27 -15.64
CA PRO A 197 -7.49 -13.12 -16.30
C PRO A 197 -7.39 -11.83 -17.11
N SER A 198 -6.72 -10.85 -16.51
CA SER A 198 -6.56 -9.52 -17.07
C SER A 198 -5.18 -8.97 -16.69
N PRO A 199 -4.51 -8.24 -17.60
CA PRO A 199 -3.24 -7.60 -17.29
C PRO A 199 -3.39 -6.62 -16.13
N ALA A 200 -2.57 -6.78 -15.09
CA ALA A 200 -2.47 -5.82 -14.02
C ALA A 200 -1.51 -4.69 -14.41
N LYS A 201 -1.83 -3.46 -13.99
CA LYS A 201 -0.93 -2.33 -14.15
C LYS A 201 0.06 -2.36 -12.99
N ALA A 202 1.36 -2.46 -13.28
CA ALA A 202 2.38 -2.53 -12.26
C ALA A 202 3.68 -1.84 -12.69
N TYR A 203 4.48 -1.51 -11.69
CA TYR A 203 5.75 -0.80 -11.85
C TYR A 203 6.78 -1.36 -10.88
N ARG A 204 8.07 -1.21 -11.21
CA ARG A 204 9.12 -1.36 -10.20
C ARG A 204 9.01 -0.21 -9.20
N SER A 205 9.31 -0.44 -7.93
CA SER A 205 9.20 0.62 -6.91
C SER A 205 10.10 1.81 -7.21
N SER A 206 11.28 1.57 -7.78
CA SER A 206 12.20 2.61 -8.24
C SER A 206 11.57 3.53 -9.31
N GLU A 207 10.88 2.95 -10.30
CA GLU A 207 10.16 3.66 -11.37
C GLU A 207 8.92 4.35 -10.82
N TRP A 208 8.17 3.67 -9.95
CA TRP A 208 7.00 4.20 -9.26
C TRP A 208 7.36 5.45 -8.45
N ILE A 209 8.56 5.58 -7.90
CA ILE A 209 8.95 6.78 -7.14
C ILE A 209 9.48 7.88 -8.08
N ARG A 210 10.27 7.52 -9.10
CA ARG A 210 10.98 8.47 -9.97
C ARG A 210 10.11 9.05 -11.08
N ASP A 211 9.16 8.28 -11.61
CA ASP A 211 8.35 8.68 -12.76
C ASP A 211 7.08 9.43 -12.32
N GLU A 212 6.97 10.69 -12.72
CA GLU A 212 5.83 11.55 -12.35
C GLU A 212 4.48 11.01 -12.84
N ARG A 213 4.46 10.15 -13.86
CA ARG A 213 3.24 9.56 -14.43
C ARG A 213 2.64 8.46 -13.56
N TYR A 214 3.45 7.84 -12.71
CA TYR A 214 3.07 6.64 -11.96
C TYR A 214 3.15 6.84 -10.44
N ARG A 215 3.96 7.80 -9.99
CA ARG A 215 4.16 8.09 -8.56
C ARG A 215 2.93 8.67 -7.88
N PRO A 216 2.83 8.50 -6.55
CA PRO A 216 1.82 9.19 -5.77
C PRO A 216 1.89 10.69 -5.95
N ARG A 217 0.75 11.34 -6.20
CA ARG A 217 0.68 12.79 -6.38
C ARG A 217 1.03 13.48 -5.07
N HIS A 218 1.89 14.49 -5.14
CA HIS A 218 2.05 15.43 -4.03
C HIS A 218 0.73 16.14 -3.73
N ARG A 219 0.30 16.11 -2.47
CA ARG A 219 -0.95 16.72 -2.04
C ARG A 219 -0.67 17.86 -1.07
N SER A 220 -1.47 18.91 -1.20
CA SER A 220 -1.64 19.88 -0.12
C SER A 220 -2.28 19.20 1.10
N GLY A 221 -2.12 19.80 2.28
CA GLY A 221 -2.79 19.30 3.49
C GLY A 221 -4.31 19.20 3.34
N LYS A 222 -4.93 20.10 2.55
CA LYS A 222 -6.37 20.11 2.30
C LYS A 222 -6.81 18.90 1.46
N GLU A 223 -6.15 18.66 0.32
CA GLU A 223 -6.46 17.51 -0.55
C GLU A 223 -6.25 16.19 0.19
N LEU A 224 -5.25 16.13 1.08
CA LEU A 224 -5.01 14.96 1.90
C LEU A 224 -6.14 14.71 2.91
N ILE A 225 -6.67 15.76 3.55
CA ILE A 225 -7.84 15.64 4.42
C ILE A 225 -9.05 15.13 3.64
N GLU A 226 -9.28 15.62 2.41
CA GLU A 226 -10.39 15.17 1.57
C GLU A 226 -10.31 13.67 1.27
N VAL A 227 -9.12 13.16 0.91
CA VAL A 227 -8.89 11.72 0.71
C VAL A 227 -9.12 10.94 1.99
N ILE A 228 -8.66 11.45 3.15
CA ILE A 228 -8.86 10.79 4.45
C ILE A 228 -10.36 10.68 4.77
N GLU A 229 -11.12 11.77 4.64
CA GLU A 229 -12.54 11.79 4.96
C GLU A 229 -13.37 10.91 4.01
N GLN A 230 -13.08 10.94 2.71
CA GLN A 230 -13.73 10.06 1.74
C GLN A 230 -13.42 8.58 2.02
N SER A 231 -12.17 8.28 2.38
CA SER A 231 -11.76 6.93 2.76
C SER A 231 -12.49 6.45 4.01
N LYS A 232 -12.66 7.33 5.01
CA LYS A 232 -13.46 7.02 6.20
C LYS A 232 -14.91 6.73 5.85
N GLN A 233 -15.53 7.52 4.97
CA GLN A 233 -16.92 7.31 4.56
C GLN A 233 -17.08 5.92 3.92
N VAL A 234 -16.25 5.59 2.94
CA VAL A 234 -16.24 4.29 2.26
C VAL A 234 -16.04 3.12 3.23
N LEU A 235 -15.22 3.29 4.27
CA LEU A 235 -15.00 2.28 5.31
C LEU A 235 -16.13 2.25 6.37
N SER A 236 -16.80 3.37 6.63
CA SER A 236 -17.85 3.51 7.65
C SER A 236 -19.24 3.05 7.19
N GLU A 237 -19.55 3.18 5.89
CA GLU A 237 -20.79 2.62 5.30
C GLU A 237 -20.85 1.09 5.46
N VAL A 238 -19.71 0.48 5.75
CA VAL A 238 -19.50 -0.94 5.93
C VAL A 238 -19.58 -1.34 7.42
N ASP A 239 -19.03 -0.50 8.31
CA ASP A 239 -19.10 -0.68 9.76
C ASP A 239 -20.46 -0.22 10.31
N ARG A 240 -21.51 -1.03 10.08
CA ARG A 240 -22.91 -0.76 10.52
C ARG A 240 -23.10 -0.52 12.03
N GLN A 241 -22.06 -0.64 12.86
CA GLN A 241 -22.17 -0.57 14.32
C GLN A 241 -21.11 0.24 15.09
N ARG A 242 -20.24 1.05 14.47
CA ARG A 242 -19.32 1.89 15.27
C ARG A 242 -19.23 3.35 14.81
N THR A 243 -19.48 4.21 15.79
CA THR A 243 -19.33 5.65 15.81
C THR A 243 -18.04 6.09 15.12
N LEU A 244 -18.15 7.08 14.24
CA LEU A 244 -17.07 7.89 13.64
C LEU A 244 -15.85 7.99 14.57
N SER A 245 -14.90 7.07 14.44
CA SER A 245 -13.64 7.20 15.16
C SER A 245 -12.81 8.26 14.46
N ARG A 246 -12.15 9.12 15.23
CA ARG A 246 -11.21 10.13 14.72
C ARG A 246 -9.93 9.50 14.15
N GLU A 247 -9.91 8.19 13.90
CA GLU A 247 -8.73 7.42 13.52
C GLU A 247 -8.48 7.51 12.00
N LEU A 248 -7.25 7.27 11.53
CA LEU A 248 -6.97 7.23 10.10
C LEU A 248 -7.52 5.94 9.47
N PRO A 249 -7.88 5.95 8.17
CA PRO A 249 -8.16 4.73 7.41
C PRO A 249 -7.03 3.70 7.59
N ARG A 250 -7.39 2.42 7.80
CA ARG A 250 -6.43 1.32 7.92
C ARG A 250 -5.56 1.23 6.66
N SER A 251 -4.26 0.96 6.81
CA SER A 251 -3.25 0.90 5.73
C SER A 251 -2.94 2.21 4.97
N LEU A 252 -3.51 3.35 5.34
CA LEU A 252 -3.11 4.64 4.78
C LEU A 252 -1.73 5.03 5.31
N THR A 253 -0.79 5.26 4.39
CA THR A 253 0.52 5.82 4.67
C THR A 253 0.54 7.28 4.24
N ILE A 254 0.91 8.16 5.18
CA ILE A 254 1.13 9.58 4.89
C ILE A 254 2.61 9.89 5.12
N LEU A 255 3.28 10.33 4.06
CA LEU A 255 4.65 10.84 4.15
C LEU A 255 4.62 12.37 4.11
N SER A 256 5.41 13.01 4.97
CA SER A 256 5.58 14.47 4.97
C SER A 256 7.03 14.84 4.74
N PHE A 257 7.26 15.80 3.86
CA PHE A 257 8.60 16.27 3.45
C PHE A 257 8.73 17.79 3.57
N SER A 258 9.95 18.30 3.68
CA SER A 258 10.29 19.72 3.61
C SER A 258 11.39 19.99 2.59
N LEU A 259 11.23 21.07 1.81
CA LEU A 259 12.15 21.57 0.79
C LEU A 259 13.22 22.53 1.34
N GLU A 260 13.23 22.79 2.65
CA GLU A 260 14.25 23.65 3.26
C GLU A 260 15.64 23.00 3.17
N LYS A 261 16.58 23.73 2.54
CA LYS A 261 18.00 23.38 2.54
C LYS A 261 18.59 23.70 3.92
N ARG A 262 19.47 22.82 4.40
CA ARG A 262 20.32 23.07 5.58
C ARG A 262 21.09 24.37 5.45
#